data_AF-A0A3B1AIU0-F1
#
_entry.id   AF-A0A3B1AIU0-F1
#
_cell.length_a   1.000
_cell.length_b   1.000
_cell.length_c   1.000
_cell.angle_alpha   90.00
_cell.angle_beta   90.00
_cell.angle_gamma   90.00
#
_symmetry.space_group_name_H-M   'P 1'
#
loop_
_entity.id
_entity.type
_entity.pdbx_description
1 polymer ?
#
loop_
_entity_poly.entity_id
_entity_poly.type
_entity_poly.pdbx_seq_one_letter_code
_entity_poly.pdbx_strand_id
1 'polypeptide(L)'
;MKKIAISAVFLIISAVLIYYIPSFSSNMPPDEDLPQVVTVSASFKDIKQKVKGRGKIISAQSSEIWVEDITDIKTIHVKQGEKIKKGQPLVTLKDHKIKKEKNSATMDMITAEYKLQELERGEESESIVTANREMTLAKIEYEKQQKESEVSKELFNAKAISFKRYEEATIQLKKAELRYTGEQANLHRLRD
;
A
#
# COMPACT_ATOMS: atom_id res chain seq x y z
N MET A 1 52.64 -103.09 34.60
CA MET A 1 53.40 -102.76 35.83
C MET A 1 54.50 -101.69 35.66
N LYS A 2 54.81 -101.17 34.45
CA LYS A 2 55.86 -100.14 34.25
C LYS A 2 55.45 -98.67 34.51
N LYS A 3 54.15 -98.35 34.53
CA LYS A 3 53.66 -96.96 34.69
C LYS A 3 53.73 -96.43 36.14
N ILE A 4 53.65 -97.31 37.14
CA ILE A 4 53.73 -96.95 38.57
C ILE A 4 55.18 -96.61 38.96
N ALA A 5 56.16 -97.33 38.39
CA ALA A 5 57.58 -97.04 38.61
C ALA A 5 58.01 -95.67 38.06
N ILE A 6 57.47 -95.26 36.91
CA ILE A 6 57.77 -93.93 36.31
C ILE A 6 57.17 -92.80 37.16
N SER A 7 55.97 -92.98 37.71
CA SER A 7 55.35 -91.99 38.61
C SER A 7 56.12 -91.84 39.92
N ALA A 8 56.70 -92.92 40.46
CA ALA A 8 57.50 -92.86 41.68
C ALA A 8 58.83 -92.13 41.47
N VAL A 9 59.48 -92.35 40.32
CA VAL A 9 60.72 -91.64 39.96
C VAL A 9 60.47 -90.14 39.73
N PHE A 10 59.35 -89.77 39.11
CA PHE A 10 58.99 -88.35 38.93
C PHE A 10 58.74 -87.63 40.25
N LEU A 11 58.16 -88.32 41.24
CA LEU A 11 57.88 -87.77 42.57
C LEU A 11 59.18 -87.55 43.37
N ILE A 12 60.16 -88.44 43.21
CA ILE A 12 61.48 -88.31 43.84
C ILE A 12 62.27 -87.17 43.17
N ILE A 13 62.19 -87.05 41.84
CA ILE A 13 62.82 -85.94 41.11
C ILE A 13 62.18 -84.59 41.46
N SER A 14 60.85 -84.53 41.63
CA SER A 14 60.19 -83.30 42.08
C SER A 14 60.58 -82.92 43.51
N ALA A 15 60.76 -83.90 44.40
CA ALA A 15 61.21 -83.64 45.77
C ALA A 15 62.65 -83.11 45.81
N VAL A 16 63.53 -83.61 44.94
CA VAL A 16 64.92 -83.11 44.83
C VAL A 16 64.97 -81.73 44.17
N LEU A 17 64.09 -81.45 43.19
CA LEU A 17 63.95 -80.11 42.63
C LEU A 17 63.44 -79.09 43.67
N ILE A 18 62.50 -79.48 44.54
CA ILE A 18 62.02 -78.62 45.62
C ILE A 18 63.11 -78.37 46.68
N TYR A 19 63.99 -79.34 46.94
CA TYR A 19 65.12 -79.17 47.87
C TYR A 19 66.21 -78.22 47.33
N TYR A 20 66.38 -78.14 46.00
CA TYR A 20 67.37 -77.28 45.36
C TYR A 20 66.83 -75.92 44.89
N ILE A 21 65.54 -75.65 45.01
CA ILE A 21 65.03 -74.30 44.85
C ILE A 21 65.44 -73.55 46.13
N PRO A 22 66.36 -72.57 46.07
CA PRO A 22 66.50 -71.66 47.19
C PRO A 22 65.12 -71.03 47.35
N SER A 23 64.50 -71.20 48.51
CA SER A 23 63.28 -70.50 48.87
C SER A 23 63.49 -69.04 48.47
N PHE A 24 62.86 -68.62 47.37
CA PHE A 24 62.73 -67.22 46.97
C PHE A 24 61.69 -66.60 47.91
N SER A 25 62.00 -66.71 49.21
CA SER A 25 61.57 -65.81 50.24
C SER A 25 61.97 -64.45 49.73
N SER A 26 60.94 -63.66 49.44
CA SER A 26 61.03 -62.28 48.98
C SER A 26 62.23 -61.58 49.61
N ASN A 27 63.30 -61.42 48.84
CA ASN A 27 64.24 -60.32 49.05
C ASN A 27 63.49 -59.05 48.66
N MET A 28 62.50 -58.72 49.49
CA MET A 28 61.90 -57.41 49.54
C MET A 28 63.01 -56.52 50.09
N PRO A 29 63.49 -55.54 49.31
CA PRO A 29 64.44 -54.58 49.84
C PRO A 29 63.86 -53.98 51.15
N PRO A 30 64.72 -53.60 52.10
CA PRO A 30 64.28 -53.03 53.38
C PRO A 30 63.26 -51.92 53.11
N ASP A 31 62.23 -51.81 53.96
CA ASP A 31 61.28 -50.69 53.97
C ASP A 31 62.05 -49.36 54.01
N GLU A 32 62.44 -48.88 52.83
CA GLU A 32 62.70 -47.48 52.58
C GLU A 32 61.37 -46.79 52.85
N ASP A 33 61.42 -45.71 53.60
CA ASP A 33 60.28 -44.86 53.93
C ASP A 33 59.80 -44.21 52.62
N LEU A 34 59.12 -45.01 51.79
CA LEU A 34 58.69 -44.65 50.46
C LEU A 34 57.61 -43.59 50.68
N PRO A 35 57.81 -42.36 50.20
CA PRO A 35 56.88 -41.29 50.47
C PRO A 35 55.49 -41.71 49.99
N GLN A 36 54.51 -41.67 50.89
CA GLN A 36 53.12 -42.00 50.54
C GLN A 36 52.63 -41.02 49.46
N VAL A 37 52.53 -41.50 48.23
CA VAL A 37 52.04 -40.72 47.09
C VAL A 37 50.63 -41.16 46.74
N VAL A 38 49.71 -40.20 46.80
CA VAL A 38 48.34 -40.39 46.36
C VAL A 38 48.34 -40.57 44.84
N THR A 39 47.94 -41.75 44.37
CA THR A 39 47.79 -42.04 42.94
C THR A 39 46.32 -42.12 42.56
N VAL A 40 45.99 -41.69 41.34
CA VAL A 40 44.65 -41.82 40.75
C VAL A 40 44.79 -42.49 39.38
N SER A 41 43.93 -43.49 39.10
CA SER A 41 43.94 -44.18 37.82
C SER A 41 43.33 -43.27 36.73
N ALA A 42 44.13 -42.96 35.71
CA ALA A 42 43.68 -42.12 34.59
C ALA A 42 42.83 -42.94 33.62
N SER A 43 41.70 -42.37 33.18
CA SER A 43 40.85 -42.96 32.14
C SER A 43 40.68 -41.98 30.99
N PHE A 44 40.67 -42.51 29.76
CA PHE A 44 40.36 -41.72 28.57
C PHE A 44 38.87 -41.38 28.57
N LYS A 45 38.57 -40.11 28.76
CA LYS A 45 37.22 -39.55 28.67
C LYS A 45 37.28 -38.17 28.04
N ASP A 46 36.24 -37.79 27.33
CA ASP A 46 36.15 -36.47 26.71
C ASP A 46 36.22 -35.35 27.76
N ILE A 47 37.22 -34.50 27.65
CA ILE A 47 37.39 -33.33 28.50
C ILE A 47 36.73 -32.14 27.81
N LYS A 48 35.65 -31.64 28.41
CA LYS A 48 34.98 -30.41 27.93
C LYS A 48 35.66 -29.18 28.52
N GLN A 49 36.57 -28.58 27.75
CA GLN A 49 37.17 -27.30 28.11
C GLN A 49 36.26 -26.15 27.65
N LYS A 50 35.68 -25.41 28.59
CA LYS A 50 34.92 -24.18 28.28
C LYS A 50 35.87 -22.99 28.29
N VAL A 51 36.11 -22.41 27.12
CA VAL A 51 36.84 -21.14 26.99
C VAL A 51 35.85 -19.99 27.12
N LYS A 52 36.08 -19.09 28.09
CA LYS A 52 35.29 -17.85 28.24
C LYS A 52 35.92 -16.77 27.37
N GLY A 53 35.18 -16.28 26.38
CA GLY A 53 35.58 -15.17 25.52
C GLY A 53 34.57 -14.03 25.58
N ARG A 54 35.01 -12.82 25.25
CA ARG A 54 34.11 -11.67 25.02
C ARG A 54 33.90 -11.53 23.52
N GLY A 55 32.64 -11.38 23.11
CA GLY A 55 32.26 -11.11 21.72
C GLY A 55 31.25 -9.97 21.67
N LYS A 56 31.24 -9.23 20.57
CA LYS A 56 30.24 -8.20 20.30
C LYS A 56 29.15 -8.80 19.42
N ILE A 57 27.90 -8.70 19.83
CA ILE A 57 26.76 -9.06 19.00
C ILE A 57 26.54 -7.91 18.00
N ILE A 58 26.57 -8.23 16.71
CA ILE A 58 26.27 -7.30 15.61
C ILE A 58 25.12 -7.85 14.78
N SER A 59 24.35 -6.96 14.14
CA SER A 59 23.30 -7.39 13.22
C SER A 59 23.92 -8.01 11.97
N ALA A 60 23.37 -9.12 11.48
CA ALA A 60 23.80 -9.73 10.23
C ALA A 60 23.45 -8.86 9.00
N GLN A 61 22.41 -8.04 9.11
CA GLN A 61 21.96 -7.11 8.07
C GLN A 61 21.53 -5.79 8.71
N SER A 62 21.96 -4.68 8.12
CA SER A 62 21.58 -3.33 8.52
C SER A 62 21.23 -2.54 7.27
N SER A 63 20.14 -1.81 7.30
CA SER A 63 19.72 -0.95 6.19
C SER A 63 19.31 0.41 6.74
N GLU A 64 19.87 1.45 6.14
CA GLU A 64 19.51 2.83 6.43
C GLU A 64 18.45 3.27 5.43
N ILE A 65 17.37 3.88 5.94
CA ILE A 65 16.27 4.37 5.12
C ILE A 65 16.38 5.88 5.06
N TRP A 66 16.48 6.40 3.83
CA TRP A 66 16.52 7.82 3.55
C TRP A 66 15.19 8.26 2.94
N VAL A 67 14.81 9.50 3.22
CA VAL A 67 13.68 10.17 2.58
C VAL A 67 14.24 11.11 1.53
N GLU A 68 13.74 11.03 0.31
CA GLU A 68 14.19 11.84 -0.83
C GLU A 68 13.83 13.33 -0.66
N ASP A 69 12.62 13.61 -0.16
CA ASP A 69 12.17 14.98 0.12
C ASP A 69 12.49 15.40 1.56
N ILE A 70 13.31 16.44 1.70
CA ILE A 70 13.57 17.09 2.99
C ILE A 70 12.31 17.84 3.42
N THR A 71 11.48 17.18 4.24
CA THR A 71 10.30 17.79 4.84
C THR A 71 10.22 17.47 6.32
N ASP A 72 9.67 18.40 7.10
CA ASP A 72 9.46 18.23 8.53
C ASP A 72 8.74 16.91 8.87
N ILE A 73 9.21 16.25 9.93
CA ILE A 73 8.53 15.09 10.49
C ILE A 73 7.26 15.54 11.21
N LYS A 74 6.12 14.93 10.88
CA LYS A 74 4.85 15.11 11.60
C LYS A 74 4.75 14.15 12.78
N THR A 75 5.07 12.87 12.57
CA THR A 75 4.91 11.84 13.60
C THR A 75 5.85 10.67 13.33
N ILE A 76 6.42 10.11 14.39
CA ILE A 76 7.18 8.85 14.38
C ILE A 76 6.29 7.78 15.00
N HIS A 77 6.06 6.67 14.29
CA HIS A 77 5.10 5.63 14.68
C HIS A 77 5.72 4.45 15.43
N VAL A 78 7.05 4.35 15.43
CA VAL A 78 7.79 3.20 15.95
C VAL A 78 8.84 3.61 16.98
N LYS A 79 9.07 2.76 17.97
CA LYS A 79 10.12 2.97 18.98
C LYS A 79 11.32 2.07 18.74
N GLN A 80 12.48 2.47 19.28
CA GLN A 80 13.69 1.65 19.21
C GLN A 80 13.47 0.27 19.86
N GLY A 81 13.84 -0.79 19.15
CA GLY A 81 13.68 -2.18 19.61
C GLY A 81 12.35 -2.83 19.23
N GLU A 82 11.44 -2.10 18.58
CA GLU A 82 10.16 -2.62 18.12
C GLU A 82 10.31 -3.45 16.83
N LYS A 83 9.59 -4.57 16.74
CA LYS A 83 9.57 -5.41 15.53
C LYS A 83 8.57 -4.83 14.53
N ILE A 84 9.04 -4.47 13.34
CA ILE A 84 8.22 -3.91 12.26
C ILE A 84 7.96 -4.97 11.16
N LYS A 85 6.85 -4.81 10.43
CA LYS A 85 6.51 -5.63 9.26
C LYS A 85 6.73 -4.86 7.95
N LYS A 86 6.89 -5.59 6.84
CA LYS A 86 6.98 -4.97 5.50
C LYS A 86 5.73 -4.13 5.22
N GLY A 87 5.94 -2.89 4.78
CA GLY A 87 4.86 -1.95 4.46
C GLY A 87 4.29 -1.19 5.66
N GLN A 88 4.79 -1.42 6.87
CA GLN A 88 4.38 -0.66 8.04
C GLN A 88 4.95 0.78 7.97
N PRO A 89 4.12 1.82 8.13
CA PRO A 89 4.60 3.20 8.15
C PRO A 89 5.46 3.45 9.39
N LEU A 90 6.68 3.95 9.20
CA LEU A 90 7.62 4.27 10.29
C LEU A 90 7.52 5.73 10.72
N VAL A 91 7.38 6.64 9.74
CA VAL A 91 7.34 8.08 9.93
C VAL A 91 6.29 8.66 8.99
N THR A 92 5.55 9.66 9.46
CA THR A 92 4.71 10.53 8.62
C THR A 92 5.37 11.90 8.53
N LEU A 93 5.56 12.37 7.30
CA LEU A 93 6.09 13.70 6.99
C LEU A 93 4.95 14.72 6.91
N LYS A 94 5.24 16.00 7.12
CA LYS A 94 4.27 17.07 6.85
C LYS A 94 4.07 17.20 5.34
N ASP A 95 2.84 17.35 4.88
CA ASP A 95 2.47 17.34 3.47
C ASP A 95 2.16 18.73 2.91
N HIS A 96 2.43 19.80 3.67
CA HIS A 96 1.98 21.16 3.34
C HIS A 96 2.41 21.66 1.95
N LYS A 97 3.68 21.43 1.56
CA LYS A 97 4.24 21.84 0.27
C LYS A 97 3.63 21.02 -0.87
N ILE A 98 3.64 19.69 -0.74
CA ILE A 98 3.08 18.76 -1.73
C ILE A 98 1.58 19.01 -1.92
N LYS A 99 0.85 19.27 -0.84
CA LYS A 99 -0.58 19.59 -0.88
C LYS A 99 -0.85 20.93 -1.59
N LYS A 100 0.00 21.93 -1.36
CA LYS A 100 -0.10 23.22 -2.05
C LYS A 100 0.19 23.10 -3.54
N GLU A 101 1.23 22.35 -3.91
CA GLU A 101 1.57 22.06 -5.32
C GLU A 101 0.47 21.28 -6.02
N LYS A 102 -0.07 20.23 -5.38
CA LYS A 102 -1.23 19.49 -5.88
C LYS A 102 -2.43 20.40 -6.08
N ASN A 103 -2.74 21.25 -5.10
CA ASN A 103 -3.86 22.19 -5.20
C ASN A 103 -3.64 23.18 -6.35
N SER A 104 -2.44 23.72 -6.51
CA SER A 104 -2.10 24.63 -7.63
C SER A 104 -2.31 23.93 -8.97
N ALA A 105 -1.73 22.73 -9.16
CA ALA A 105 -1.89 21.96 -10.39
C ALA A 105 -3.36 21.60 -10.69
N THR A 106 -4.15 21.34 -9.64
CA THR A 106 -5.60 21.10 -9.78
C THR A 106 -6.33 22.37 -10.25
N MET A 107 -5.99 23.54 -9.72
CA MET A 107 -6.56 24.81 -10.16
C MET A 107 -6.17 25.16 -11.60
N ASP A 108 -4.93 24.88 -11.99
CA ASP A 108 -4.46 25.08 -13.37
C ASP A 108 -5.20 24.16 -14.34
N MET A 109 -5.39 22.89 -13.99
CA MET A 109 -6.20 21.93 -14.76
C MET A 109 -7.63 22.41 -14.93
N ILE A 110 -8.30 22.81 -13.84
CA ILE A 110 -9.68 23.33 -13.86
C ILE A 110 -9.74 24.59 -14.75
N THR A 111 -8.77 25.50 -14.64
CA THR A 111 -8.72 26.71 -15.45
C THR A 111 -8.53 26.39 -16.93
N ALA A 112 -7.68 25.41 -17.25
CA ALA A 112 -7.47 24.95 -18.62
C ALA A 112 -8.72 24.28 -19.19
N GLU A 113 -9.45 23.51 -18.37
CA GLU A 113 -10.72 22.89 -18.75
C GLU A 113 -11.84 23.92 -18.95
N TYR A 114 -11.92 24.95 -18.11
CA TYR A 114 -12.82 26.08 -18.33
C TYR A 114 -12.49 26.85 -19.61
N LYS A 115 -11.21 27.11 -19.88
CA LYS A 115 -10.78 27.77 -21.12
C LYS A 115 -11.06 26.90 -22.34
N LEU A 116 -10.82 25.59 -22.24
CA LEU A 116 -11.16 24.65 -23.29
C LEU A 116 -12.67 24.69 -23.54
N GLN A 117 -13.49 24.63 -22.50
CA GLN A 117 -14.94 24.73 -22.60
C GLN A 117 -15.39 26.09 -23.15
N GLU A 118 -14.73 27.18 -22.81
CA GLU A 118 -14.98 28.53 -23.35
C GLU A 118 -14.61 28.61 -24.85
N LEU A 119 -13.54 27.95 -25.27
CA LEU A 119 -13.08 27.86 -26.66
C LEU A 119 -13.87 26.83 -27.49
N GLU A 120 -14.38 25.75 -26.87
CA GLU A 120 -15.25 24.74 -27.49
C GLU A 120 -16.68 25.24 -27.63
N ARG A 121 -17.15 25.99 -26.62
CA ARG A 121 -18.33 26.87 -26.79
C ARG A 121 -18.02 28.02 -27.73
N GLY A 122 -16.74 28.32 -27.92
CA GLY A 122 -16.14 29.17 -28.95
C GLY A 122 -16.94 30.41 -29.27
N GLU A 123 -17.25 31.24 -28.28
CA GLU A 123 -18.37 32.19 -28.40
C GLU A 123 -19.65 31.40 -28.77
N GLU A 124 -20.69 31.37 -27.91
CA GLU A 124 -22.01 31.48 -28.56
C GLU A 124 -21.88 32.79 -29.31
N SER A 125 -21.60 32.75 -30.63
CA SER A 125 -21.20 33.94 -31.36
C SER A 125 -22.22 35.01 -31.01
N GLU A 126 -21.82 36.27 -30.89
CA GLU A 126 -22.74 37.35 -30.56
C GLU A 126 -24.05 37.25 -31.38
N SER A 127 -23.96 36.70 -32.60
CA SER A 127 -25.08 36.30 -33.44
C SER A 127 -26.02 35.22 -32.87
N ILE A 128 -25.54 34.13 -32.25
CA ILE A 128 -26.37 33.10 -31.58
C ILE A 128 -27.06 33.68 -30.34
N VAL A 129 -26.34 34.45 -29.52
CA VAL A 129 -26.92 35.09 -28.33
C VAL A 129 -28.01 36.09 -28.74
N THR A 130 -27.74 36.90 -29.75
CA THR A 130 -28.69 37.88 -30.31
C THR A 130 -29.89 37.17 -30.94
N ALA A 131 -29.68 36.14 -31.77
CA ALA A 131 -30.74 35.36 -32.39
C ALA A 131 -31.62 34.64 -31.35
N ASN A 132 -31.02 34.15 -30.26
CA ASN A 132 -31.77 33.51 -29.17
C ASN A 132 -32.63 34.54 -28.40
N ARG A 133 -32.13 35.77 -28.20
CA ARG A 133 -32.91 36.88 -27.62
C ARG A 133 -34.06 37.30 -28.53
N GLU A 134 -33.81 37.42 -29.83
CA GLU A 134 -34.83 37.78 -30.82
C GLU A 134 -35.92 36.72 -30.93
N MET A 135 -35.54 35.43 -30.95
CA MET A 135 -36.48 34.31 -30.89
C MET A 135 -37.31 34.33 -29.61
N THR A 136 -36.69 34.61 -28.46
CA THR A 136 -37.40 34.70 -27.17
C THR A 136 -38.41 35.86 -27.17
N LEU A 137 -38.04 37.03 -27.69
CA LEU A 137 -38.96 38.17 -27.83
C LEU A 137 -40.11 37.85 -28.78
N ALA A 138 -39.83 37.20 -29.91
CA ALA A 138 -40.86 36.78 -30.86
C ALA A 138 -41.83 35.75 -30.26
N LYS A 139 -41.33 34.82 -29.43
CA LYS A 139 -42.14 33.86 -28.68
C LYS A 139 -43.10 34.54 -27.70
N ILE A 140 -42.59 35.49 -26.91
CA ILE A 140 -43.41 36.23 -25.94
C ILE A 140 -44.54 36.98 -26.65
N GLU A 141 -44.25 37.62 -27.79
CA GLU A 141 -45.28 38.32 -28.57
C GLU A 141 -46.30 37.34 -29.17
N TYR A 142 -45.86 36.18 -29.68
CA TYR A 142 -46.76 35.12 -30.15
C TYR A 142 -47.71 34.64 -29.04
N GLU A 143 -47.20 34.31 -27.86
CA GLU A 143 -48.02 33.87 -26.72
C GLU A 143 -49.02 34.93 -26.27
N LYS A 144 -48.62 36.21 -26.30
CA LYS A 144 -49.50 37.34 -26.00
C LYS A 144 -50.64 37.45 -27.03
N GLN A 145 -50.31 37.44 -28.31
CA GLN A 145 -51.32 37.55 -29.38
C GLN A 145 -52.21 36.31 -29.46
N GLN A 146 -51.71 35.14 -29.06
CA GLN A 146 -52.50 33.92 -28.95
C GLN A 146 -53.61 34.09 -27.92
N LYS A 147 -53.27 34.57 -26.72
CA LYS A 147 -54.26 34.84 -25.67
C LYS A 147 -55.27 35.90 -26.10
N GLU A 148 -54.81 36.98 -26.74
CA GLU A 148 -55.69 38.05 -27.23
C GLU A 148 -56.67 37.56 -28.31
N SER A 149 -56.18 36.71 -29.23
CA SER A 149 -57.01 36.10 -30.27
C SER A 149 -58.04 35.13 -29.68
N GLU A 150 -57.66 34.36 -28.65
CA GLU A 150 -58.56 33.46 -27.93
C GLU A 150 -59.67 34.24 -27.20
N VAL A 151 -59.31 35.27 -26.45
CA VAL A 151 -60.29 36.17 -25.80
C VAL A 151 -61.20 36.83 -26.84
N SER A 152 -60.64 37.31 -27.94
CA SER A 152 -61.42 37.92 -29.03
C SER A 152 -62.40 36.92 -29.66
N LYS A 153 -62.00 35.65 -29.81
CA LYS A 153 -62.87 34.58 -30.32
C LYS A 153 -64.07 34.37 -29.39
N GLU A 154 -63.83 34.31 -28.08
CA GLU A 154 -64.89 34.17 -27.09
C GLU A 154 -65.84 35.37 -27.09
N LEU A 155 -65.31 36.60 -27.11
CA LEU A 155 -66.10 37.82 -27.16
C LEU A 155 -66.89 37.95 -28.46
N PHE A 156 -66.34 37.50 -29.59
CA PHE A 156 -67.06 37.49 -30.87
C PHE A 156 -68.21 36.49 -30.85
N ASN A 157 -67.98 35.29 -30.31
CA ASN A 157 -69.02 34.27 -30.13
C ASN A 157 -70.13 34.77 -29.19
N ALA A 158 -69.76 35.54 -28.16
CA ALA A 158 -70.68 36.24 -27.27
C ALA A 158 -71.33 37.50 -27.90
N LYS A 159 -71.02 37.82 -29.17
CA LYS A 159 -71.48 39.01 -29.90
C LYS A 159 -71.11 40.35 -29.23
N ALA A 160 -70.09 40.35 -28.38
CA ALA A 160 -69.60 41.54 -27.67
C ALA A 160 -68.64 42.39 -28.52
N ILE A 161 -68.03 41.81 -29.56
CA ILE A 161 -67.17 42.52 -30.53
C ILE A 161 -67.60 42.24 -31.98
N SER A 162 -67.16 43.08 -32.92
CA SER A 162 -67.44 42.90 -34.34
C SER A 162 -66.52 41.86 -34.99
N PHE A 163 -66.97 41.27 -36.10
CA PHE A 163 -66.16 40.33 -36.91
C PHE A 163 -64.82 40.94 -37.31
N LYS A 164 -64.82 42.21 -37.72
CA LYS A 164 -63.61 42.96 -38.07
C LYS A 164 -62.57 42.95 -36.94
N ARG A 165 -62.98 43.18 -35.68
CA ARG A 165 -62.06 43.16 -34.53
C ARG A 165 -61.50 41.77 -34.26
N TYR A 166 -62.31 40.73 -34.38
CA TYR A 166 -61.87 39.35 -34.26
C TYR A 166 -60.88 38.95 -35.37
N GLU A 167 -61.17 39.34 -36.60
CA GLU A 167 -60.30 39.13 -37.76
C GLU A 167 -58.96 39.85 -37.59
N GLU A 168 -58.97 41.10 -37.12
CA GLU A 168 -57.75 41.86 -36.78
C GLU A 168 -56.89 41.11 -35.75
N ALA A 169 -57.47 40.61 -34.65
CA ALA A 169 -56.75 39.83 -33.65
C ALA A 169 -56.14 38.54 -34.21
N THR A 170 -56.87 37.85 -35.09
CA THR A 170 -56.41 36.63 -35.77
C THR A 170 -55.24 36.91 -36.72
N ILE A 171 -55.30 38.03 -37.46
CA ILE A 171 -54.22 38.49 -38.33
C ILE A 171 -52.96 38.82 -37.51
N GLN A 172 -53.11 39.45 -36.35
CA GLN A 172 -51.96 39.75 -35.49
C GLN A 172 -51.30 38.49 -34.92
N LEU A 173 -52.10 37.50 -34.49
CA LEU A 173 -51.58 36.19 -34.11
C LEU A 173 -50.78 35.55 -35.27
N LYS A 174 -51.33 35.56 -36.49
CA LYS A 174 -50.65 34.95 -37.63
C LYS A 174 -49.32 35.63 -37.97
N LYS A 175 -49.26 36.96 -37.85
CA LYS A 175 -48.01 37.73 -38.02
C LYS A 175 -46.97 37.36 -36.95
N ALA A 176 -47.39 37.25 -35.70
CA ALA A 176 -46.51 36.89 -34.60
C ALA A 176 -45.98 35.44 -34.73
N GLU A 177 -46.83 34.51 -35.18
CA GLU A 177 -46.44 33.12 -35.48
C GLU A 177 -45.35 33.06 -36.55
N LEU A 178 -45.57 33.75 -37.68
CA LEU A 178 -44.59 33.79 -38.78
C LEU A 178 -43.24 34.35 -38.31
N ARG A 179 -43.26 35.42 -37.49
CA ARG A 179 -42.05 35.98 -36.91
C ARG A 179 -41.33 34.97 -36.02
N TYR A 180 -42.03 34.32 -35.09
CA TYR A 180 -41.44 33.32 -34.21
C TYR A 180 -40.80 32.16 -34.99
N THR A 181 -41.51 31.62 -35.99
CA THR A 181 -40.96 30.53 -36.83
C THR A 181 -39.74 30.97 -37.64
N GLY A 182 -39.72 32.21 -38.13
CA GLY A 182 -38.57 32.79 -38.83
C GLY A 182 -37.34 32.90 -37.93
N GLU A 183 -37.50 33.43 -36.72
CA GLU A 183 -36.39 33.54 -35.75
C GLU A 183 -35.91 32.16 -35.27
N GLN A 184 -36.82 31.20 -35.11
CA GLN A 184 -36.46 29.83 -34.76
C GLN A 184 -35.61 29.17 -35.87
N ALA A 185 -36.00 29.34 -37.13
CA ALA A 185 -35.23 28.83 -38.26
C ALA A 185 -33.86 29.52 -38.39
N ASN A 186 -33.80 30.82 -38.11
CA ASN A 186 -32.53 31.56 -38.09
C ASN A 186 -31.58 31.03 -37.01
N LEU A 187 -32.08 30.82 -35.79
CA LEU A 187 -31.30 30.24 -34.69
C LEU A 187 -30.82 28.82 -35.00
N HIS A 188 -31.64 28.01 -35.67
CA HIS A 188 -31.24 26.66 -36.07
C HIS A 188 -30.08 26.68 -37.06
N ARG A 189 -30.15 27.54 -38.09
CA ARG A 189 -29.08 27.71 -39.09
C ARG A 189 -27.75 28.21 -38.51
N LEU A 190 -27.79 28.95 -37.40
CA LEU A 190 -26.58 29.46 -36.73
C LEU A 190 -25.93 28.42 -35.81
N ARG A 191 -26.64 27.31 -35.53
CA ARG A 191 -26.17 26.21 -34.65
C ARG A 191 -25.65 25.00 -35.42
N ASP A 192 -25.99 24.88 -36.71
CA ASP A 192 -25.53 23.83 -37.63
C ASP A 192 -24.21 24.23 -38.31
#